data_AF-A0A494ZRW2-F1
#
_entry.id   AF-A0A494ZRW2-F1
#
_cell.length_a   1.000
_cell.length_b   1.000
_cell.length_c   1.000
_cell.angle_alpha   90.00
_cell.angle_beta   90.00
_cell.angle_gamma   90.00
#
_symmetry.space_group_name_H-M   'P 1'
#
loop_
_entity.id
_entity.type
_entity.pdbx_description
1 polymer ?
#
loop_
_entity_poly.entity_id
_entity_poly.type
_entity_poly.pdbx_seq_one_letter_code
_entity_poly.pdbx_strand_id
1 'polypeptide(L)'
;MNNQQQEYVEATFRALTDALLPDGMDGDQNVHEYVIAGLDQKISIQQQLHYRVVPLAYPTAIMLDAAATQLVNAQKIHAHPQSWFSGGRMFSRLSRTDRIQVLTALENLYVDLYLLPSPFQNNAGMIKYVTDALNRFSLFGYYSEWLAYGTTRLFPPNHRRLEYFPLNWQRVGYPGVSYGYRAFRGFLFTIDEVEGGR
;
A
#
# COMPACT_ATOMS: atom_id res chain seq x y z
N MET A 1 -8.43 -9.23 -13.16
CA MET A 1 -7.90 -8.18 -14.05
C MET A 1 -7.25 -8.85 -15.24
N ASN A 2 -7.26 -8.23 -16.41
CA ASN A 2 -6.41 -8.66 -17.54
C ASN A 2 -4.98 -8.10 -17.39
N ASN A 3 -4.02 -8.59 -18.19
CA ASN A 3 -2.60 -8.17 -18.05
C ASN A 3 -2.40 -6.66 -18.16
N GLN A 4 -3.10 -5.99 -19.08
CA GLN A 4 -3.00 -4.54 -19.24
C GLN A 4 -3.51 -3.77 -18.02
N GLN A 5 -4.59 -4.24 -17.40
CA GLN A 5 -5.09 -3.65 -16.15
C GLN A 5 -4.11 -3.85 -15.00
N GLN A 6 -3.44 -5.01 -14.95
CA GLN A 6 -2.43 -5.29 -13.93
C GLN A 6 -1.22 -4.38 -14.08
N GLU A 7 -0.65 -4.27 -15.28
CA GLU A 7 0.47 -3.36 -15.56
C GLU A 7 0.12 -1.91 -15.19
N TYR A 8 -1.08 -1.46 -15.55
CA TYR A 8 -1.59 -0.14 -15.21
C TYR A 8 -1.68 0.10 -13.69
N VAL A 9 -2.23 -0.86 -12.96
CA VAL A 9 -2.35 -0.79 -11.49
C VAL A 9 -0.96 -0.76 -10.87
N GLU A 10 -0.07 -1.68 -11.25
CA GLU A 10 1.30 -1.72 -10.75
C GLU A 10 2.04 -0.40 -11.00
N ALA A 11 1.97 0.16 -12.20
CA ALA A 11 2.60 1.45 -12.53
C ALA A 11 2.06 2.61 -11.68
N THR A 12 0.74 2.63 -11.44
CA THR A 12 0.09 3.67 -10.62
C THR A 12 0.52 3.55 -9.16
N PHE A 13 0.56 2.34 -8.60
CA PHE A 13 0.96 2.13 -7.21
C PHE A 13 2.46 2.28 -6.99
N ARG A 14 3.31 1.99 -7.99
CA ARG A 14 4.74 2.35 -7.96
C ARG A 14 4.91 3.86 -7.85
N ALA A 15 4.17 4.63 -8.65
CA ALA A 15 4.18 6.09 -8.57
C ALA A 15 3.66 6.60 -7.21
N LEU A 16 2.68 5.93 -6.63
CA LEU A 16 2.16 6.26 -5.31
C LEU A 16 3.21 6.05 -4.21
N THR A 17 3.83 4.87 -4.18
CA THR A 17 4.84 4.55 -3.16
C THR A 17 6.09 5.40 -3.34
N ASP A 18 6.50 5.68 -4.57
CA ASP A 18 7.57 6.65 -4.86
C ASP A 18 7.26 8.02 -4.23
N ALA A 19 6.00 8.46 -4.23
CA ALA A 19 5.64 9.73 -3.60
C ALA A 19 5.70 9.69 -2.07
N LEU A 20 5.19 8.62 -1.47
CA LEU A 20 5.00 8.52 -0.01
C LEU A 20 6.26 8.10 0.76
N LEU A 21 7.20 7.39 0.12
CA LEU A 21 8.36 6.82 0.79
C LEU A 21 9.59 7.74 0.73
N PRO A 22 10.49 7.74 1.73
CA PRO A 22 11.66 8.62 1.74
C PRO A 22 12.56 8.49 0.48
N ASP A 23 13.06 9.62 -0.04
CA ASP A 23 14.00 9.65 -1.19
C ASP A 23 15.33 8.95 -0.86
N GLY A 24 15.97 8.36 -1.88
CA GLY A 24 17.34 7.84 -1.79
C GLY A 24 17.48 6.39 -1.34
N MET A 25 16.37 5.64 -1.32
CA MET A 25 16.35 4.27 -0.82
C MET A 25 16.15 3.28 -1.98
N ASP A 26 17.24 2.90 -2.63
CA ASP A 26 17.36 1.99 -3.80
C ASP A 26 16.81 0.56 -3.60
N GLY A 27 16.15 0.29 -2.46
CA GLY A 27 15.86 -1.05 -1.96
C GLY A 27 14.39 -1.48 -1.88
N ASP A 28 13.42 -0.59 -2.07
CA ASP A 28 12.01 -0.90 -1.76
C ASP A 28 11.11 -1.01 -2.99
N GLN A 29 11.63 -1.71 -4.00
CA GLN A 29 11.02 -1.83 -5.33
C GLN A 29 9.60 -2.40 -5.30
N ASN A 30 9.20 -3.11 -4.25
CA ASN A 30 7.95 -3.88 -4.21
C ASN A 30 6.96 -3.48 -3.10
N VAL A 31 7.15 -2.34 -2.42
CA VAL A 31 6.16 -1.87 -1.41
C VAL A 31 4.77 -1.67 -2.03
N HIS A 32 4.73 -1.27 -3.30
CA HIS A 32 3.49 -1.13 -4.06
C HIS A 32 2.65 -2.42 -4.09
N GLU A 33 3.28 -3.59 -4.07
CA GLU A 33 2.58 -4.89 -4.00
C GLU A 33 1.85 -5.06 -2.67
N TYR A 34 2.42 -4.58 -1.55
CA TYR A 34 1.75 -4.61 -0.25
C TYR A 34 0.52 -3.72 -0.24
N VAL A 35 0.61 -2.53 -0.85
CA VAL A 35 -0.53 -1.61 -0.99
C VAL A 35 -1.65 -2.26 -1.80
N ILE A 36 -1.31 -2.86 -2.95
CA ILE A 36 -2.28 -3.58 -3.80
C ILE A 36 -2.93 -4.73 -3.01
N ALA A 37 -2.14 -5.58 -2.35
CA ALA A 37 -2.65 -6.69 -1.55
C ALA A 37 -3.52 -6.20 -0.37
N GLY A 38 -3.15 -5.09 0.27
CA GLY A 38 -3.93 -4.44 1.33
C GLY A 38 -5.30 -4.01 0.84
N LEU A 39 -5.36 -3.29 -0.29
CA LEU A 39 -6.61 -2.83 -0.89
C LEU A 39 -7.49 -4.00 -1.34
N ASP A 40 -6.89 -5.06 -1.90
CA ASP A 40 -7.66 -6.16 -2.47
C ASP A 40 -8.13 -7.20 -1.46
N GLN A 41 -7.45 -7.30 -0.30
CA GLN A 41 -7.68 -8.39 0.65
C GLN A 41 -8.09 -7.91 2.05
N LYS A 42 -7.77 -6.67 2.43
CA LYS A 42 -7.94 -6.18 3.82
C LYS A 42 -9.07 -5.18 3.98
N ILE A 43 -9.61 -4.64 2.89
CA ILE A 43 -10.75 -3.74 2.94
C ILE A 43 -12.02 -4.52 2.57
N SER A 44 -12.93 -4.62 3.55
CA SER A 44 -14.27 -5.16 3.34
C SER A 44 -15.29 -4.03 3.27
N ILE A 45 -16.20 -4.10 2.30
CA ILE A 45 -17.35 -3.19 2.22
C ILE A 45 -18.56 -3.93 2.80
N GLN A 46 -19.26 -3.29 3.74
CA GLN A 46 -20.54 -3.80 4.21
C GLN A 46 -21.60 -3.51 3.15
N GLN A 47 -22.20 -4.57 2.60
CA GLN A 47 -23.35 -4.50 1.72
C GLN A 47 -24.54 -5.15 2.43
N GLN A 48 -25.47 -4.30 2.90
CA GLN A 48 -26.65 -4.72 3.68
C GLN A 48 -26.24 -5.53 4.93
N LEU A 49 -26.51 -6.84 4.93
CA LEU A 49 -26.23 -7.79 6.03
C LEU A 49 -24.92 -8.58 5.85
N HIS A 50 -24.17 -8.38 4.76
CA HIS A 50 -22.97 -9.16 4.46
C HIS A 50 -21.73 -8.27 4.27
N TYR A 51 -20.59 -8.74 4.77
CA TYR A 51 -19.28 -8.15 4.46
C TYR A 51 -18.70 -8.85 3.23
N ARG A 52 -18.40 -8.07 2.19
CA ARG A 52 -17.71 -8.60 1.01
C ARG A 52 -16.37 -7.91 0.84
N VAL A 53 -15.32 -8.70 0.69
CA VAL A 53 -14.02 -8.21 0.22
C VAL A 53 -14.18 -7.89 -1.26
N VAL A 54 -14.02 -6.61 -1.59
CA VAL A 54 -14.08 -6.12 -2.97
C VAL A 54 -12.67 -5.70 -3.35
N PRO A 55 -12.12 -6.17 -4.49
CA PRO A 55 -10.80 -5.74 -4.91
C PRO A 55 -10.82 -4.24 -5.25
N LEU A 56 -10.11 -3.44 -4.47
CA LEU A 56 -10.11 -1.99 -4.57
C LEU A 56 -8.89 -1.43 -5.28
N ALA A 57 -7.85 -2.21 -5.56
CA ALA A 57 -6.64 -1.68 -6.19
C ALA A 57 -6.94 -1.02 -7.54
N TYR A 58 -7.68 -1.71 -8.41
CA TYR A 58 -8.07 -1.18 -9.72
C TYR A 58 -8.92 0.09 -9.67
N PRO A 59 -10.09 0.13 -8.97
CA PRO A 59 -10.87 1.35 -8.90
C PRO A 59 -10.13 2.49 -8.19
N THR A 60 -9.23 2.18 -7.24
CA THR A 60 -8.40 3.18 -6.57
C THR A 60 -7.39 3.81 -7.53
N ALA A 61 -6.77 3.02 -8.42
CA ALA A 61 -5.90 3.56 -9.47
C ALA A 61 -6.67 4.53 -10.38
N ILE A 62 -7.90 4.18 -10.77
CA ILE A 62 -8.76 5.07 -11.58
C ILE A 62 -9.14 6.33 -10.80
N MET A 63 -9.42 6.23 -9.49
CA MET A 63 -9.72 7.39 -8.64
C MET A 63 -8.53 8.36 -8.60
N LEU A 64 -7.31 7.84 -8.44
CA LEU A 64 -6.09 8.66 -8.45
C LEU A 64 -5.91 9.39 -9.78
N ASP A 65 -6.14 8.71 -10.91
CA ASP A 65 -6.09 9.35 -12.23
C ASP A 65 -7.18 10.39 -12.45
N ALA A 66 -8.40 10.11 -12.00
CA ALA A 66 -9.51 11.05 -12.11
C ALA A 66 -9.23 12.32 -11.32
N ALA A 67 -8.76 12.19 -10.08
CA ALA A 67 -8.37 13.32 -9.25
C ALA A 67 -7.18 14.10 -9.84
N ALA A 68 -6.15 13.40 -10.32
CA ALA A 68 -5.02 14.01 -11.01
C ALA A 68 -5.46 14.80 -12.25
N THR A 69 -6.34 14.23 -13.06
CA THR A 69 -6.88 14.87 -14.27
C THR A 69 -7.66 16.14 -13.93
N GLN A 70 -8.46 16.12 -12.86
CA GLN A 70 -9.17 17.31 -12.40
C GLN A 70 -8.21 18.43 -11.99
N LEU A 71 -7.16 18.12 -11.23
CA LEU A 71 -6.18 19.12 -10.79
C LEU A 71 -5.34 19.68 -11.94
N VAL A 72 -4.94 18.85 -12.91
CA VAL A 72 -4.24 19.28 -14.12
C VAL A 72 -5.13 20.19 -14.97
N ASN A 73 -6.40 19.82 -15.18
CA ASN A 73 -7.34 20.63 -15.95
C ASN A 73 -7.65 21.97 -15.26
N ALA A 74 -7.64 21.99 -13.93
CA ALA A 74 -7.76 23.21 -13.12
C ALA A 74 -6.44 24.03 -13.04
N GLN A 75 -5.39 23.63 -13.76
CA GLN A 75 -4.06 24.26 -13.76
C GLN A 75 -3.42 24.38 -12.37
N LYS A 76 -3.78 23.47 -11.43
CA LYS A 76 -3.21 23.45 -10.08
C LYS A 76 -1.88 22.69 -10.01
N ILE A 77 -1.69 21.73 -10.91
CA ILE A 77 -0.49 20.88 -11.01
C ILE A 77 -0.13 20.64 -12.48
N HIS A 78 1.09 20.17 -12.73
CA HIS A 78 1.60 19.92 -14.08
C HIS A 78 1.90 18.44 -14.32
N ALA A 79 1.36 17.89 -15.41
CA ALA A 79 1.72 16.56 -15.88
C ALA A 79 2.96 16.63 -16.78
N HIS A 80 3.88 15.71 -16.59
CA HIS A 80 5.04 15.58 -17.48
C HIS A 80 4.62 14.83 -18.75
N PRO A 81 5.17 15.21 -19.92
CA PRO A 81 4.87 14.54 -21.18
C PRO A 81 5.33 13.08 -21.17
N GLN A 82 6.34 12.74 -20.36
CA GLN A 82 6.87 11.40 -20.23
C GLN A 82 6.69 10.89 -18.79
N SER A 83 6.09 9.71 -18.65
CA SER A 83 5.95 9.00 -17.37
C SER A 83 7.21 8.21 -17.07
N TRP A 84 7.77 8.32 -15.87
CA TRP A 84 8.83 7.42 -15.39
C TRP A 84 8.30 6.00 -15.12
N PHE A 85 6.99 5.85 -14.95
CA PHE A 85 6.32 4.56 -14.76
C PHE A 85 5.58 4.20 -16.05
N SER A 86 6.13 3.28 -16.83
CA SER A 86 5.49 2.76 -18.06
C SER A 86 4.19 2.02 -17.72
N GLY A 87 3.15 2.18 -18.54
CA GLY A 87 1.83 1.58 -18.31
C GLY A 87 0.89 2.41 -17.42
N GLY A 88 1.40 3.40 -16.69
CA GLY A 88 0.60 4.31 -15.88
C GLY A 88 -0.10 5.41 -16.69
N ARG A 89 -1.06 6.10 -16.06
CA ARG A 89 -1.87 7.17 -16.67
C ARG A 89 -1.57 8.53 -16.03
N MET A 90 -2.58 9.36 -15.77
CA MET A 90 -2.37 10.76 -15.39
C MET A 90 -1.61 10.89 -14.08
N PHE A 91 -1.97 10.12 -13.06
CA PHE A 91 -1.35 10.18 -11.74
C PHE A 91 0.16 9.82 -11.80
N SER A 92 0.54 8.83 -12.60
CA SER A 92 1.94 8.40 -12.71
C SER A 92 2.85 9.39 -13.45
N ARG A 93 2.26 10.33 -14.21
CA ARG A 93 2.98 11.40 -14.94
C ARG A 93 3.25 12.64 -14.09
N LEU A 94 2.75 12.68 -12.88
CA LEU A 94 2.93 13.79 -11.96
C LEU A 94 4.31 13.73 -11.30
N SER A 95 4.83 14.89 -10.89
CA SER A 95 5.98 14.95 -10.00
C SER A 95 5.65 14.31 -8.65
N ARG A 96 6.69 13.95 -7.88
CA ARG A 96 6.54 13.43 -6.51
C ARG A 96 5.67 14.34 -5.64
N THR A 97 5.94 15.65 -5.67
CA THR A 97 5.17 16.67 -4.94
C THR A 97 3.72 16.75 -5.41
N ASP A 98 3.48 16.73 -6.71
CA ASP A 98 2.12 16.84 -7.28
C ASP A 98 1.27 15.59 -6.97
N ARG A 99 1.87 14.40 -6.87
CA ARG A 99 1.17 13.19 -6.40
C ARG A 99 0.70 13.36 -4.96
N ILE A 100 1.52 13.95 -4.09
CA ILE A 100 1.10 14.30 -2.72
C ILE A 100 -0.04 15.31 -2.75
N GLN A 101 0.00 16.32 -3.64
CA GLN A 101 -1.12 17.26 -3.78
C GLN A 101 -2.43 16.59 -4.20
N VAL A 102 -2.38 15.57 -5.07
CA VAL A 102 -3.57 14.76 -5.42
C VAL A 102 -4.12 14.05 -4.19
N LEU A 103 -3.26 13.41 -3.39
CA LEU A 103 -3.69 12.73 -2.16
C LEU A 103 -4.32 13.71 -1.18
N THR A 104 -3.69 14.88 -0.97
CA THR A 104 -4.23 15.96 -0.13
C THR A 104 -5.58 16.45 -0.64
N ALA A 105 -5.76 16.57 -1.96
CA ALA A 105 -7.03 16.97 -2.54
C ALA A 105 -8.13 15.93 -2.33
N LEU A 106 -7.81 14.63 -2.43
CA LEU A 106 -8.74 13.55 -2.14
C LEU A 106 -9.11 13.50 -0.65
N GLU A 107 -8.13 13.63 0.25
CA GLU A 107 -8.35 13.63 1.70
C GLU A 107 -9.24 14.81 2.14
N ASN A 108 -9.00 15.99 1.57
CA ASN A 108 -9.79 17.19 1.86
C ASN A 108 -11.08 17.31 1.01
N LEU A 109 -11.35 16.35 0.11
CA LEU A 109 -12.49 16.37 -0.81
C LEU A 109 -12.52 17.62 -1.72
N TYR A 110 -11.35 18.14 -2.10
CA TYR A 110 -11.17 19.26 -3.04
C TYR A 110 -11.19 18.82 -4.51
N VAL A 111 -11.98 17.79 -4.80
CA VAL A 111 -12.22 17.23 -6.13
C VAL A 111 -13.73 17.07 -6.33
N ASP A 112 -14.20 17.14 -7.57
CA ASP A 112 -15.56 16.82 -7.91
C ASP A 112 -15.81 15.32 -7.74
N LEU A 113 -16.60 14.98 -6.72
CA LEU A 113 -16.92 13.60 -6.34
C LEU A 113 -17.81 12.90 -7.35
N TYR A 114 -18.54 13.64 -8.19
CA TYR A 114 -19.40 13.08 -9.22
C TYR A 114 -18.59 12.46 -10.37
N LEU A 115 -17.39 12.99 -10.62
CA LEU A 115 -16.47 12.54 -11.66
C LEU A 115 -15.58 11.38 -11.23
N LEU A 116 -15.65 10.95 -9.97
CA LEU A 116 -14.88 9.80 -9.48
C LEU A 116 -15.54 8.47 -9.87
N PRO A 117 -14.76 7.40 -10.05
CA PRO A 117 -15.31 6.09 -10.44
C PRO A 117 -16.07 5.42 -9.29
N SER A 118 -16.95 4.48 -9.59
CA SER A 118 -17.47 3.54 -8.58
C SER A 118 -16.32 2.72 -7.96
N PRO A 119 -16.30 2.47 -6.64
CA PRO A 119 -17.32 2.78 -5.62
C PRO A 119 -17.15 4.15 -4.93
N PHE A 120 -16.28 5.02 -5.45
CA PHE A 120 -15.93 6.32 -4.86
C PHE A 120 -16.87 7.45 -5.27
N GLN A 121 -17.59 7.29 -6.39
CA GLN A 121 -18.52 8.30 -6.90
C GLN A 121 -19.49 8.77 -5.81
N ASN A 122 -19.46 10.08 -5.51
CA ASN A 122 -20.26 10.72 -4.45
C ASN A 122 -20.15 10.06 -3.06
N ASN A 123 -19.09 9.31 -2.79
CA ASN A 123 -18.87 8.61 -1.52
C ASN A 123 -17.65 9.18 -0.78
N ALA A 124 -17.85 10.35 -0.17
CA ALA A 124 -16.83 11.07 0.59
C ALA A 124 -16.17 10.22 1.69
N GLY A 125 -16.96 9.37 2.37
CA GLY A 125 -16.46 8.48 3.42
C GLY A 125 -15.50 7.43 2.87
N MET A 126 -15.86 6.78 1.77
CA MET A 126 -15.02 5.78 1.12
C MET A 126 -13.73 6.38 0.56
N ILE A 127 -13.81 7.58 -0.02
CA ILE A 127 -12.64 8.30 -0.55
C ILE A 127 -11.65 8.57 0.59
N LYS A 128 -12.10 9.23 1.67
CA LYS A 128 -11.23 9.52 2.82
C LYS A 128 -10.64 8.26 3.41
N TYR A 129 -11.44 7.21 3.60
CA TYR A 129 -10.99 5.95 4.15
C TYR A 129 -9.90 5.29 3.29
N VAL A 130 -10.11 5.20 1.98
CA VAL A 130 -9.11 4.60 1.08
C VAL A 130 -7.87 5.49 0.97
N THR A 131 -8.01 6.81 0.87
CA THR A 131 -6.87 7.73 0.83
C THR A 131 -6.01 7.65 2.10
N ASP A 132 -6.61 7.57 3.30
CA ASP A 132 -5.88 7.30 4.55
C ASP A 132 -5.19 5.91 4.52
N ALA A 133 -5.90 4.88 4.04
CA ALA A 133 -5.35 3.54 3.91
C ALA A 133 -4.15 3.49 2.96
N LEU A 134 -4.12 4.28 1.88
CA LEU A 134 -2.98 4.36 0.96
C LEU A 134 -1.69 4.80 1.68
N ASN A 135 -1.79 5.83 2.52
CA ASN A 135 -0.66 6.28 3.33
C ASN A 135 -0.22 5.21 4.33
N ARG A 136 -1.18 4.68 5.11
CA ARG A 136 -0.91 3.64 6.12
C ARG A 136 -0.29 2.39 5.54
N PHE A 137 -0.84 1.85 4.44
CA PHE A 137 -0.30 0.65 3.81
C PHE A 137 1.08 0.91 3.19
N SER A 138 1.33 2.08 2.62
CA SER A 138 2.67 2.40 2.09
C SER A 138 3.71 2.41 3.22
N LEU A 139 3.41 3.04 4.35
CA LEU A 139 4.30 3.09 5.51
C LEU A 139 4.46 1.73 6.18
N PHE A 140 3.38 0.95 6.34
CA PHE A 140 3.47 -0.41 6.89
C PHE A 140 4.25 -1.35 5.98
N GLY A 141 4.02 -1.30 4.66
CA GLY A 141 4.77 -2.10 3.71
C GLY A 141 6.27 -1.79 3.74
N TYR A 142 6.62 -0.50 3.90
CA TYR A 142 8.00 -0.03 4.00
C TYR A 142 8.66 -0.40 5.34
N TYR A 143 8.06 -0.01 6.46
CA TYR A 143 8.70 -0.16 7.79
C TYR A 143 8.57 -1.56 8.40
N SER A 144 7.75 -2.44 7.84
CA SER A 144 7.63 -3.82 8.32
C SER A 144 8.64 -4.76 7.69
N GLU A 145 8.68 -5.99 8.19
CA GLU A 145 9.43 -7.09 7.60
C GLU A 145 8.72 -7.70 6.37
N TRP A 146 7.65 -7.09 5.85
CA TRP A 146 6.80 -7.72 4.84
C TRP A 146 7.57 -8.16 3.60
N LEU A 147 8.47 -7.32 3.10
CA LEU A 147 9.34 -7.67 1.97
C LEU A 147 10.24 -8.86 2.32
N ALA A 148 10.83 -8.86 3.52
CA ALA A 148 11.76 -9.88 4.01
C ALA A 148 11.20 -11.30 4.12
N TYR A 149 9.86 -11.45 4.09
CA TYR A 149 9.22 -12.75 3.96
C TYR A 149 9.37 -13.38 2.56
N GLY A 150 9.86 -12.63 1.57
CA GLY A 150 10.19 -13.14 0.24
C GLY A 150 9.03 -13.89 -0.42
N THR A 151 9.20 -15.16 -0.74
CA THR A 151 8.15 -15.97 -1.38
C THR A 151 6.95 -16.23 -0.47
N THR A 152 7.14 -16.22 0.86
CA THR A 152 6.07 -16.45 1.84
C THR A 152 5.26 -15.21 2.22
N ARG A 153 5.56 -14.02 1.68
CA ARG A 153 4.97 -12.73 2.11
C ARG A 153 3.44 -12.65 2.02
N LEU A 154 2.83 -13.43 1.12
CA LEU A 154 1.38 -13.50 0.92
C LEU A 154 0.71 -14.64 1.69
N PHE A 155 1.46 -15.51 2.36
CA PHE A 155 0.91 -16.63 3.12
C PHE A 155 0.19 -16.15 4.39
N PRO A 156 -0.66 -16.99 5.02
CA PRO A 156 -1.20 -16.72 6.34
C PRO A 156 -0.08 -16.48 7.37
N PRO A 157 -0.30 -15.68 8.42
CA PRO A 157 0.74 -15.31 9.39
C PRO A 157 1.56 -16.48 9.92
N ASN A 158 0.92 -17.61 10.24
CA ASN A 158 1.57 -18.81 10.77
C ASN A 158 2.52 -19.51 9.79
N HIS A 159 2.43 -19.18 8.50
CA HIS A 159 3.22 -19.79 7.42
C HIS A 159 4.26 -18.82 6.83
N ARG A 160 4.34 -17.59 7.34
CA ARG A 160 5.36 -16.61 6.92
C ARG A 160 6.70 -16.92 7.58
N ARG A 161 7.76 -16.84 6.80
CA ARG A 161 9.14 -17.06 7.27
C ARG A 161 10.03 -15.96 6.72
N LEU A 162 10.87 -15.37 7.57
CA LEU A 162 11.88 -14.43 7.09
C LEU A 162 12.88 -15.21 6.23
N GLU A 163 12.93 -14.87 4.95
CA GLU A 163 13.84 -15.49 3.96
C GLU A 163 15.14 -14.71 3.85
N TYR A 164 15.12 -13.42 4.20
CA TYR A 164 16.30 -12.57 4.23
C TYR A 164 16.20 -11.55 5.36
N PHE A 165 17.32 -10.90 5.65
CA PHE A 165 17.40 -9.91 6.72
C PHE A 165 16.81 -8.57 6.23
N PRO A 166 15.76 -8.03 6.88
CA PRO A 166 15.10 -6.81 6.43
C PRO A 166 16.07 -5.64 6.24
N LEU A 167 15.94 -4.91 5.12
CA LEU A 167 16.82 -3.79 4.80
C LEU A 167 16.82 -2.71 5.89
N ASN A 168 15.64 -2.39 6.42
CA ASN A 168 15.51 -1.40 7.48
C ASN A 168 16.19 -1.85 8.78
N TRP A 169 16.22 -3.16 9.08
CA TRP A 169 16.97 -3.69 10.21
C TRP A 169 18.49 -3.50 10.02
N GLN A 170 19.00 -3.69 8.80
CA GLN A 170 20.42 -3.44 8.49
C GLN A 170 20.78 -1.98 8.70
N ARG A 171 19.93 -1.07 8.19
CA ARG A 171 20.15 0.38 8.25
C ARG A 171 20.21 0.92 9.67
N VAL A 172 19.35 0.42 10.54
CA VAL A 172 19.31 0.84 11.96
C VAL A 172 20.29 0.07 12.84
N GLY A 173 21.09 -0.84 12.26
CA GLY A 173 22.03 -1.66 13.00
C GLY A 173 21.36 -2.63 13.98
N TYR A 174 20.12 -3.05 13.69
CA TYR A 174 19.41 -3.99 14.54
C TYR A 174 20.14 -5.35 14.51
N PRO A 175 20.53 -5.92 15.66
CA PRO A 175 21.34 -7.15 15.71
C PRO A 175 20.52 -8.43 15.47
N GLY A 176 19.23 -8.31 15.20
CA GLY A 176 18.29 -9.44 15.15
C GLY A 176 17.66 -9.73 16.51
N VAL A 177 16.81 -10.76 16.54
CA VAL A 177 16.05 -11.14 17.74
C VAL A 177 17.02 -11.59 18.83
N SER A 178 16.99 -10.92 19.98
CA SER A 178 17.75 -11.38 21.16
C SER A 178 17.20 -12.72 21.64
N TYR A 179 18.07 -13.62 22.05
CA TYR A 179 17.68 -14.91 22.62
C TYR A 179 17.14 -14.74 24.05
N GLY A 180 15.95 -14.13 24.18
CA GLY A 180 15.31 -13.85 25.47
C GLY A 180 15.11 -15.09 26.35
N TYR A 181 14.94 -16.28 25.75
CA TYR A 181 14.91 -17.55 26.49
C TYR A 181 16.20 -17.83 27.28
N ARG A 182 17.33 -17.23 26.89
CA ARG A 182 18.60 -17.34 27.62
C ARG A 182 18.59 -16.56 28.92
N ALA A 183 17.77 -15.51 29.05
CA ALA A 183 17.61 -14.76 30.30
C ALA A 183 16.88 -15.57 31.39
N PHE A 184 16.18 -16.64 31.00
CA PHE A 184 15.44 -17.54 31.89
C PHE A 184 16.19 -18.84 32.22
N ARG A 185 17.45 -19.01 31.78
CA ARG A 185 18.28 -20.17 32.18
C ARG A 185 18.51 -20.11 33.69
N GLY A 186 17.81 -20.97 34.43
CA GLY A 186 17.81 -21.00 35.90
C GLY A 186 16.41 -21.17 36.51
N PHE A 187 15.36 -20.92 35.73
CA PHE A 187 13.97 -21.17 36.11
C PHE A 187 13.43 -22.37 35.31
N LEU A 188 12.85 -23.35 36.01
CA LEU A 188 12.11 -24.44 35.37
C LEU A 188 10.75 -23.89 34.94
N PHE A 189 10.57 -23.67 33.64
CA PHE A 189 9.26 -23.42 33.07
C PHE A 189 8.74 -24.73 32.47
N THR A 190 7.64 -25.23 33.00
CA THR A 190 6.79 -26.19 32.29
C THR A 190 5.97 -25.38 31.31
N ILE A 191 6.40 -25.35 30.04
CA ILE A 191 5.50 -24.92 28.96
C ILE A 191 4.57 -26.12 28.76
N ASP A 192 3.36 -26.03 29.31
CA ASP A 192 2.30 -26.91 28.85
C ASP A 192 2.12 -26.66 27.37
N GLU A 193 2.20 -27.72 26.58
CA GLU A 193 2.02 -27.69 25.14
C GLU A 193 0.58 -27.22 24.88
N VAL A 194 0.39 -25.93 24.66
CA VAL A 194 -0.86 -25.42 24.12
C VAL A 194 -0.85 -25.84 22.66
N GLU A 195 -1.53 -26.95 22.34
CA GLU A 195 -1.88 -27.33 20.97
C GLU A 195 -2.69 -26.19 20.32
N GLY A 196 -1.98 -25.21 19.78
CA GLY A 196 -2.53 -24.07 19.07
C GLY A 196 -2.87 -24.46 17.63
N GLY A 197 -4.03 -25.11 17.47
CA GLY A 197 -4.86 -25.02 16.26
C GLY A 197 -4.47 -25.95 15.10
N ARG A 198 -5.30 -26.98 14.89
CA ARG A 198 -5.44 -27.68 13.61
C ARG A 198 -6.02 -26.76 12.53
#